data_AF-A0A6A5YYP1-F1
#
_entry.id   AF-A0A6A5YYP1-F1
#
_cell.length_a   1.000
_cell.length_b   1.000
_cell.length_c   1.000
_cell.angle_alpha   90.00
_cell.angle_beta   90.00
_cell.angle_gamma   90.00
#
_symmetry.space_group_name_H-M   'P 1'
#
loop_
_entity.id
_entity.type
_entity.pdbx_description
1 polymer ?
#
loop_
_entity_poly.entity_id
_entity_poly.type
_entity_poly.pdbx_seq_one_letter_code
_entity_poly.pdbx_strand_id
1 'polypeptide(L)'
;MSPRTHFLSLPRELRDAIYAHVVTYDGGLIYDHASRKLRTKQGPADLALVYTCKQIAEEMRGLALERNAIAFSTMCTDVDDLRIKAGCFDAVFNTLQEQKQDLAHSARHLLDPEARTHLSQLHSSLSSLFFSPADTRGWLPWESYTKGVAHSLRWSFAEHAIRLEAHAAALADITPGLNDEITTSVCHPLPVSWNIPAHHQIFEMEVIAASDEDLIDDIDDPSRINNSFSAAAVAIAFLSSLQSHTRMYLRNFILLEDRAGAAFPQSHGEGLILFA
;
A
#
# COMPACT_ATOMS: atom_id res chain seq x y z
N MET A 1 -0.01 63.04 5.55
CA MET A 1 -0.06 61.76 6.29
C MET A 1 -0.47 60.69 5.29
N SER A 2 0.42 59.77 4.92
CA SER A 2 0.05 58.68 4.01
C SER A 2 -0.98 57.78 4.70
N PRO A 3 -2.11 57.44 4.05
CA PRO A 3 -3.10 56.55 4.64
C PRO A 3 -2.44 55.20 4.92
N ARG A 4 -2.59 54.69 6.14
CA ARG A 4 -2.17 53.33 6.48
C ARG A 4 -3.04 52.38 5.67
N THR A 5 -2.48 51.76 4.65
CA THR A 5 -3.13 50.68 3.92
C THR A 5 -3.19 49.46 4.84
N HIS A 6 -4.40 49.01 5.14
CA HIS A 6 -4.60 47.78 5.91
C HIS A 6 -4.58 46.60 4.94
N PHE A 7 -3.94 45.48 5.31
CA PHE A 7 -3.83 44.32 4.43
C PHE A 7 -5.21 43.83 3.91
N LEU A 8 -6.22 43.82 4.78
CA LEU A 8 -7.59 43.43 4.42
C LEU A 8 -8.35 44.48 3.59
N SER A 9 -7.83 45.70 3.44
CA SER A 9 -8.40 46.71 2.51
C SER A 9 -7.92 46.54 1.08
N LEU A 10 -6.95 45.66 0.82
CA LEU A 10 -6.55 45.30 -0.54
C LEU A 10 -7.69 44.55 -1.24
N PRO A 11 -7.89 44.68 -2.56
CA PRO A 11 -8.77 43.81 -3.34
C PRO A 11 -8.43 42.32 -3.17
N ARG A 12 -9.43 41.45 -3.35
CA ARG A 12 -9.29 40.01 -3.10
C ARG A 12 -8.18 39.39 -3.95
N GLU A 13 -8.07 39.80 -5.20
CA GLU A 13 -7.10 39.31 -6.17
C GLU A 13 -5.65 39.59 -5.71
N LEU A 14 -5.41 40.77 -5.14
CA LEU A 14 -4.09 41.12 -4.61
C LEU A 14 -3.79 40.33 -3.33
N ARG A 15 -4.79 40.09 -2.47
CA ARG A 15 -4.61 39.24 -1.29
C ARG A 15 -4.30 37.80 -1.72
N ASP A 16 -5.00 37.25 -2.71
CA ASP A 16 -4.75 35.91 -3.22
C ASP A 16 -3.36 35.77 -3.83
N ALA A 17 -2.89 36.77 -4.56
CA ALA A 17 -1.51 36.79 -5.08
C ALA A 17 -0.48 36.77 -3.94
N ILE A 18 -0.73 37.53 -2.86
CA ILE A 18 0.14 37.55 -1.68
C ILE A 18 0.07 36.21 -0.94
N TYR A 19 -1.12 35.67 -0.70
CA TYR A 19 -1.30 34.38 -0.05
C TYR A 19 -0.58 33.27 -0.82
N ALA A 20 -0.74 33.24 -2.15
CA ALA A 20 -0.07 32.27 -3.00
C ALA A 20 1.46 32.39 -2.88
N HIS A 21 2.00 33.60 -2.87
CA HIS A 21 3.43 33.81 -2.68
C HIS A 21 3.93 33.31 -1.31
N VAL A 22 3.18 33.59 -0.24
CA VAL A 22 3.56 33.20 1.14
C VAL A 22 3.58 31.68 1.33
N VAL A 23 2.64 30.97 0.72
CA VAL A 23 2.50 29.52 0.92
C VAL A 23 3.18 28.67 -0.15
N THR A 24 3.81 29.26 -1.16
CA THR A 24 4.54 28.52 -2.19
C THR A 24 5.99 28.38 -1.76
N TYR A 25 6.44 27.14 -1.59
CA TYR A 25 7.78 26.84 -1.09
C TYR A 25 8.68 26.29 -2.20
N ASP A 26 9.94 26.70 -2.21
CA ASP A 26 10.92 26.14 -3.12
C ASP A 26 11.16 24.65 -2.80
N GLY A 27 10.93 23.79 -3.80
CA GLY A 27 10.93 22.34 -3.64
C GLY A 27 9.67 21.74 -2.98
N GLY A 28 8.63 22.55 -2.73
CA GLY A 28 7.33 22.09 -2.25
C GLY A 28 7.30 21.68 -0.78
N LEU A 29 6.37 20.79 -0.45
CA LEU A 29 6.19 20.22 0.88
C LEU A 29 6.76 18.81 0.94
N ILE A 30 7.30 18.43 2.08
CA ILE A 30 7.82 17.10 2.38
C ILE A 30 7.01 16.54 3.54
N TYR A 31 6.48 15.33 3.38
CA TYR A 31 5.82 14.64 4.47
C TYR A 31 6.86 13.97 5.38
N ASP A 32 6.90 14.44 6.63
CA ASP A 32 7.73 13.85 7.68
C ASP A 32 6.88 12.82 8.44
N HIS A 33 7.14 11.54 8.17
CA HIS A 33 6.41 10.45 8.81
C HIS A 33 6.60 10.42 10.33
N ALA A 34 7.81 10.73 10.83
CA ALA A 34 8.11 10.66 12.26
C ALA A 34 7.27 11.67 13.05
N SER A 35 7.11 12.89 12.52
CA SER A 35 6.27 13.91 13.14
C SER A 35 4.81 13.90 12.66
N ARG A 36 4.49 13.09 11.63
CA ARG A 36 3.21 13.07 10.89
C ARG A 36 2.78 14.46 10.41
N LYS A 37 3.73 15.29 9.99
CA LYS A 37 3.52 16.68 9.58
C LYS A 37 4.15 16.99 8.24
N LEU A 38 3.58 17.97 7.55
CA LEU A 38 4.17 18.55 6.35
C LEU A 38 5.20 19.60 6.75
N ARG A 39 6.36 19.56 6.09
CA ARG A 39 7.49 20.45 6.31
C ARG A 39 7.97 20.99 4.97
N THR A 40 8.72 22.08 5.02
CA THR A 40 9.48 22.58 3.87
C THR A 40 10.91 22.07 3.98
N LYS A 41 11.71 22.23 2.91
CA LYS A 41 13.16 21.95 2.97
C LYS A 41 13.89 22.78 4.04
N GLN A 42 13.34 23.93 4.41
CA GLN A 42 13.94 24.90 5.32
C GLN A 42 13.45 24.72 6.77
N GLY A 43 12.44 23.89 7.02
CA GLY A 43 11.88 23.69 8.35
C GLY A 43 10.36 23.54 8.37
N PRO A 44 9.68 23.91 9.46
CA PRO A 44 8.23 23.97 9.50
C PRO A 44 7.66 24.95 8.46
N ALA A 45 6.48 24.66 7.91
CA ALA A 45 5.78 25.60 7.03
C ALA A 45 5.40 26.89 7.79
N ASP A 46 5.55 28.05 7.15
CA ASP A 46 5.18 29.33 7.76
C ASP A 46 3.66 29.50 7.71
N LEU A 47 3.04 29.38 8.89
CA LEU A 47 1.60 29.54 9.08
C LEU A 47 1.26 30.85 9.81
N ALA A 48 2.23 31.75 10.02
CA ALA A 48 2.02 32.96 10.80
C ALA A 48 0.85 33.80 10.26
N LEU A 49 0.76 33.94 8.93
CA LEU A 49 -0.30 34.71 8.28
C LEU A 49 -1.68 34.06 8.48
N VAL A 50 -1.79 32.73 8.37
CA VAL A 50 -3.03 31.97 8.60
C VAL A 50 -3.54 32.17 10.03
N TYR A 51 -2.65 32.33 11.01
CA TYR A 51 -3.02 32.49 12.41
C TYR A 51 -3.36 33.93 12.83
N THR A 52 -3.32 34.90 11.92
CA THR A 52 -3.60 36.31 12.27
C THR A 52 -5.07 36.59 12.52
N CYS A 53 -5.99 36.11 11.67
CA CYS A 53 -7.43 36.26 11.86
C CYS A 53 -8.24 35.20 11.10
N LYS A 54 -9.51 35.04 11.48
CA LYS A 54 -10.43 34.05 10.88
C LYS A 54 -10.63 34.25 9.39
N GLN A 55 -10.76 35.51 8.94
CA GLN A 55 -10.92 35.81 7.53
C GLN A 55 -9.73 35.24 6.75
N ILE A 56 -8.50 35.64 7.09
CA ILE A 56 -7.30 35.15 6.40
C ILE A 56 -7.20 33.62 6.43
N ALA A 57 -7.50 32.99 7.58
CA ALA A 57 -7.52 31.54 7.69
C ALA A 57 -8.51 30.86 6.74
N GLU A 58 -9.70 31.46 6.53
CA GLU A 58 -10.69 30.98 5.56
C GLU A 58 -10.24 31.23 4.13
N GLU A 59 -9.69 32.42 3.85
CA GLU A 59 -9.23 32.81 2.51
C GLU A 59 -8.05 31.95 2.03
N MET A 60 -7.18 31.50 2.94
CA MET A 60 -5.99 30.69 2.65
C MET A 60 -6.23 29.17 2.77
N ARG A 61 -7.45 28.74 3.09
CA ARG A 61 -7.76 27.33 3.34
C ARG A 61 -7.41 26.47 2.13
N GLY A 62 -6.57 25.47 2.35
CA GLY A 62 -6.15 24.52 1.31
C GLY A 62 -5.13 25.06 0.30
N LEU A 63 -4.84 26.36 0.30
CA LEU A 63 -3.97 27.00 -0.70
C LEU A 63 -2.54 26.43 -0.68
N ALA A 64 -2.01 26.11 0.50
CA ALA A 64 -0.69 25.48 0.64
C ALA A 64 -0.63 24.10 -0.02
N LEU A 65 -1.71 23.32 0.02
CA LEU A 65 -1.80 21.99 -0.59
C LEU A 65 -1.98 22.07 -2.11
N GLU A 66 -2.69 23.10 -2.58
CA GLU A 66 -2.94 23.34 -4.00
C GLU A 66 -1.69 23.84 -4.73
N ARG A 67 -0.90 24.68 -4.08
CA ARG A 67 0.27 25.34 -4.68
C ARG A 67 1.56 24.53 -4.62
N ASN A 68 1.64 23.50 -3.77
CA ASN A 68 2.85 22.73 -3.57
C ASN A 68 2.65 21.26 -3.91
N ALA A 69 3.62 20.69 -4.61
CA ALA A 69 3.74 19.24 -4.63
C ALA A 69 4.14 18.74 -3.25
N ILE A 70 3.58 17.59 -2.84
CA ILE A 70 3.96 16.91 -1.61
C ILE A 70 4.85 15.73 -1.96
N ALA A 71 6.08 15.74 -1.45
CA ALA A 71 7.02 14.65 -1.57
C ALA A 71 6.87 13.67 -0.41
N PHE A 72 6.80 12.38 -0.75
CA PHE A 72 6.88 11.25 0.16
C PHE A 72 8.14 10.46 -0.17
N SER A 73 8.90 10.06 0.84
CA SER A 73 10.03 9.13 0.70
C SER A 73 9.68 7.78 1.32
N THR A 74 10.54 6.79 1.09
CA THR A 74 10.40 5.51 1.82
C THR A 74 10.43 5.76 3.32
N MET A 75 9.57 5.05 4.05
CA MET A 75 9.57 5.08 5.50
C MET A 75 10.59 4.05 6.00
N CYS A 76 11.76 4.58 6.27
CA CYS A 76 12.83 3.90 6.96
C CYS A 76 13.39 4.87 7.99
N THR A 77 13.34 4.51 9.28
CA THR A 77 14.14 5.22 10.28
C THR A 77 15.47 4.50 10.44
N ASP A 78 16.51 5.22 10.85
CA ASP A 78 17.78 4.61 11.28
C ASP A 78 17.65 3.83 12.60
N VAL A 79 16.45 3.81 13.20
CA VAL A 79 16.07 2.94 14.31
C VAL A 79 15.63 1.58 13.76
N ASP A 80 16.21 0.51 14.31
CA ASP A 80 16.05 -0.88 13.82
C ASP A 80 14.59 -1.35 13.80
N ASP A 81 13.74 -0.89 14.72
CA ASP A 81 12.36 -1.36 14.87
C ASP A 81 11.51 -1.26 13.58
N LEU A 82 11.61 -0.15 12.83
CA LEU A 82 10.80 0.03 11.61
C LEU A 82 11.31 -0.81 10.44
N ARG A 83 12.61 -1.05 10.38
CA ARG A 83 13.26 -1.87 9.34
C ARG A 83 12.98 -3.34 9.58
N ILE A 84 13.14 -3.79 10.82
CA ILE A 84 12.76 -5.13 11.26
C ILE A 84 11.29 -5.35 10.95
N LYS A 85 10.42 -4.41 11.32
CA LYS A 85 8.99 -4.52 11.03
C LYS A 85 8.67 -4.61 9.54
N ALA A 86 9.33 -3.82 8.68
CA ALA A 86 9.15 -3.91 7.23
C ALA A 86 9.66 -5.25 6.69
N GLY A 87 10.78 -5.76 7.21
CA GLY A 87 11.33 -7.08 6.91
C GLY A 87 10.39 -8.22 7.30
N CYS A 88 9.90 -8.24 8.54
CA CYS A 88 8.93 -9.21 9.02
C CYS A 88 7.65 -9.17 8.19
N PHE A 89 7.12 -7.98 7.90
CA PHE A 89 5.94 -7.87 7.06
C PHE A 89 6.18 -8.42 5.65
N ASP A 90 7.31 -8.10 5.02
CA ASP A 90 7.68 -8.63 3.71
C ASP A 90 7.73 -10.17 3.72
N ALA A 91 8.48 -10.75 4.66
CA ALA A 91 8.63 -12.20 4.82
C ALA A 91 7.29 -12.92 4.94
N VAL A 92 6.50 -12.48 5.92
CA VAL A 92 5.23 -13.11 6.27
C VAL A 92 4.20 -12.90 5.18
N PHE A 93 4.15 -11.70 4.58
CA PHE A 93 3.24 -11.42 3.48
C PHE A 93 3.56 -12.27 2.25
N ASN A 94 4.83 -12.41 1.89
CA ASN A 94 5.26 -13.21 0.74
C ASN A 94 4.86 -14.68 0.96
N THR A 95 5.17 -15.24 2.12
CA THR A 95 4.86 -16.63 2.47
C THR A 95 3.35 -16.89 2.41
N LEU A 96 2.53 -16.04 3.04
CA LEU A 96 1.07 -16.21 3.00
C LEU A 96 0.50 -16.09 1.59
N GLN A 97 1.10 -15.24 0.74
CA GLN A 97 0.67 -15.10 -0.65
C GLN A 97 1.08 -16.30 -1.51
N GLU A 98 2.23 -16.92 -1.24
CA GLU A 98 2.66 -18.17 -1.87
C GLU A 98 1.75 -19.32 -1.47
N GLN A 99 1.49 -19.49 -0.17
CA GLN A 99 0.53 -20.49 0.35
C GLN A 99 -0.86 -20.33 -0.27
N LYS A 100 -1.35 -19.09 -0.43
CA LYS A 100 -2.60 -18.81 -1.14
C LYS A 100 -2.57 -19.25 -2.60
N GLN A 101 -1.46 -19.01 -3.29
CA GLN A 101 -1.32 -19.40 -4.69
C GLN A 101 -1.32 -20.91 -4.85
N ASP A 102 -0.57 -21.62 -3.99
CA ASP A 102 -0.51 -23.08 -3.99
C ASP A 102 -1.86 -23.71 -3.61
N LEU A 103 -2.57 -23.09 -2.66
CA LEU A 103 -3.94 -23.49 -2.31
C LEU A 103 -4.89 -23.31 -3.49
N ALA A 104 -4.89 -22.14 -4.13
CA ALA A 104 -5.70 -21.88 -5.31
C ALA A 104 -5.39 -22.89 -6.43
N HIS A 105 -4.12 -23.14 -6.68
CA HIS A 105 -3.66 -24.11 -7.68
C HIS A 105 -4.16 -25.52 -7.38
N SER A 106 -4.03 -25.98 -6.13
CA SER A 106 -4.50 -27.30 -5.69
C SER A 106 -6.02 -27.42 -5.83
N ALA A 107 -6.74 -26.35 -5.50
CA ALA A 107 -8.20 -26.27 -5.57
C ALA A 107 -8.76 -26.18 -6.99
N ARG A 108 -7.93 -25.98 -8.03
CA ARG A 108 -8.40 -25.77 -9.42
C ARG A 108 -9.34 -26.87 -9.94
N HIS A 109 -9.16 -28.09 -9.43
CA HIS A 109 -9.94 -29.25 -9.83
C HIS A 109 -11.34 -29.27 -9.22
N LEU A 110 -11.53 -28.57 -8.10
CA LEU A 110 -12.81 -28.41 -7.42
C LEU A 110 -13.70 -27.38 -8.12
N LEU A 111 -13.10 -26.42 -8.83
CA LEU A 111 -13.85 -25.36 -9.54
C LEU A 111 -14.77 -25.96 -10.58
N ASP A 112 -16.08 -25.70 -10.42
CA ASP A 112 -17.09 -26.08 -11.39
C ASP A 112 -16.92 -25.30 -12.71
N PRO A 113 -17.54 -25.76 -13.82
CA PRO A 113 -17.39 -25.11 -15.12
C PRO A 113 -17.87 -23.63 -15.15
N GLU A 114 -18.83 -23.26 -14.32
CA GLU A 114 -19.36 -21.90 -14.23
C GLU A 114 -18.34 -20.98 -13.55
N ALA A 115 -17.80 -21.41 -12.41
CA ALA A 115 -16.74 -20.73 -11.66
C ALA A 115 -15.47 -20.55 -12.51
N ARG A 116 -15.08 -21.56 -13.29
CA ARG A 116 -13.95 -21.45 -14.24
C ARG A 116 -14.19 -20.43 -15.33
N THR A 117 -15.41 -20.39 -15.87
CA THR A 117 -15.80 -19.42 -16.90
C THR A 117 -15.75 -18.00 -16.32
N HIS A 118 -16.29 -17.82 -15.11
CA HIS A 118 -16.28 -16.55 -14.41
C HIS A 118 -14.84 -16.06 -14.11
N LEU A 119 -13.96 -16.91 -13.59
CA LEU A 119 -12.54 -16.58 -13.40
C LEU A 119 -11.85 -16.20 -14.70
N SER A 120 -12.18 -16.90 -15.79
CA SER A 120 -11.59 -16.62 -17.10
C SER A 120 -12.01 -15.28 -17.68
N GLN A 121 -13.22 -14.83 -17.38
CA GLN A 121 -13.70 -13.50 -17.77
C GLN A 121 -12.99 -12.38 -17.00
N LEU A 122 -12.79 -12.58 -15.69
CA LEU A 122 -12.12 -11.61 -14.82
C LEU A 122 -10.61 -11.53 -15.10
N HIS A 123 -9.98 -12.66 -15.41
CA HIS A 123 -8.52 -12.78 -15.53
C HIS A 123 -8.13 -13.50 -16.83
N SER A 124 -8.52 -12.92 -17.96
CA SER A 124 -8.35 -13.51 -19.30
C SER A 124 -6.90 -13.87 -19.65
N SER A 125 -5.91 -13.13 -19.15
CA SER A 125 -4.49 -13.39 -19.39
C SER A 125 -3.94 -14.60 -18.60
N LEU A 126 -4.57 -14.95 -17.48
CA LEU A 126 -4.09 -15.99 -16.55
C LEU A 126 -4.84 -17.31 -16.69
N SER A 127 -6.04 -17.30 -17.27
CA SER A 127 -6.90 -18.49 -17.34
C SER A 127 -6.29 -19.61 -18.18
N SER A 128 -5.60 -19.26 -19.27
CA SER A 128 -4.91 -20.24 -20.13
C SER A 128 -3.74 -20.94 -19.43
N LEU A 129 -3.07 -20.25 -18.51
CA LEU A 129 -1.96 -20.80 -17.72
C LEU A 129 -2.49 -21.68 -16.58
N PHE A 130 -3.56 -21.25 -15.91
CA PHE A 130 -4.10 -21.93 -14.73
C PHE A 130 -4.88 -23.21 -15.05
N PHE A 131 -5.60 -23.25 -16.19
CA PHE A 131 -6.39 -24.43 -16.60
C PHE A 131 -5.71 -25.30 -17.66
N SER A 132 -4.40 -25.11 -17.91
CA SER A 132 -3.68 -25.87 -18.92
C SER A 132 -3.69 -27.38 -18.61
N PRO A 133 -4.13 -28.25 -19.54
CA PRO A 133 -4.18 -29.70 -19.32
C PRO A 133 -2.80 -30.37 -19.19
N ALA A 134 -1.71 -29.65 -19.50
CA ALA A 134 -0.34 -30.18 -19.49
C ALA A 134 0.20 -30.50 -18.08
N ASP A 135 -0.52 -30.08 -17.03
CA ASP A 135 -0.04 -30.06 -15.66
C ASP A 135 -0.33 -31.37 -14.88
N THR A 136 -0.16 -32.50 -15.57
CA THR A 136 -0.24 -33.85 -14.99
C THR A 136 1.12 -34.41 -14.61
N ARG A 137 2.21 -33.64 -14.76
CA ARG A 137 3.58 -34.13 -14.56
C ARG A 137 4.41 -33.18 -13.73
N GLY A 138 4.30 -33.34 -12.41
CA GLY A 138 5.23 -32.82 -11.44
C GLY A 138 4.72 -31.58 -10.71
N TRP A 139 4.84 -31.61 -9.39
CA TRP A 139 4.66 -30.49 -8.48
C TRP A 139 5.78 -29.47 -8.77
N LEU A 140 5.64 -28.66 -9.82
CA LEU A 140 6.49 -27.49 -10.01
C LEU A 140 5.83 -26.32 -9.27
N PRO A 141 6.59 -25.52 -8.50
CA PRO A 141 6.05 -24.34 -7.82
C PRO A 141 5.34 -23.44 -8.83
N TRP A 142 4.17 -22.92 -8.46
CA TRP A 142 3.32 -22.06 -9.31
C TRP A 142 4.08 -20.87 -9.92
N GLU A 143 5.15 -20.42 -9.27
CA GLU A 143 6.08 -19.41 -9.76
C GLU A 143 6.71 -19.72 -11.13
N SER A 144 6.95 -21.00 -11.39
CA SER A 144 7.55 -21.47 -12.65
C SER A 144 6.64 -21.19 -13.85
N TYR A 145 5.33 -21.14 -13.63
CA TYR A 145 4.29 -21.00 -14.67
C TYR A 145 3.84 -19.56 -14.90
N THR A 146 4.16 -18.66 -13.96
CA THR A 146 3.65 -17.27 -13.94
C THR A 146 4.76 -16.24 -14.12
N LYS A 147 5.93 -16.67 -14.57
CA LYS A 147 7.06 -15.80 -14.88
C LYS A 147 6.65 -14.74 -15.91
N GLY A 148 6.74 -13.47 -15.52
CA GLY A 148 6.37 -12.32 -16.36
C GLY A 148 4.95 -11.80 -16.16
N VAL A 149 4.14 -12.44 -15.32
CA VAL A 149 2.84 -11.89 -14.90
C VAL A 149 3.04 -10.93 -13.74
N ALA A 150 2.37 -9.77 -13.77
CA ALA A 150 2.38 -8.83 -12.65
C ALA A 150 1.87 -9.50 -11.35
N HIS A 151 2.55 -9.24 -10.23
CA HIS A 151 2.22 -9.85 -8.93
C HIS A 151 0.78 -9.55 -8.49
N SER A 152 0.29 -8.33 -8.73
CA SER A 152 -1.08 -7.95 -8.39
C SER A 152 -2.14 -8.77 -9.14
N LEU A 153 -1.89 -9.09 -10.42
CA LEU A 153 -2.76 -9.97 -11.20
C LEU A 153 -2.73 -11.40 -10.66
N ARG A 154 -1.56 -11.91 -10.27
CA ARG A 154 -1.43 -13.25 -9.68
C ARG A 154 -2.21 -13.38 -8.38
N TRP A 155 -2.14 -12.39 -7.49
CA TRP A 155 -2.87 -12.44 -6.22
C TRP A 155 -4.35 -12.24 -6.38
N SER A 156 -4.76 -11.28 -7.20
CA SER A 156 -6.17 -11.06 -7.48
C SER A 156 -6.78 -12.34 -8.06
N PHE A 157 -6.06 -13.04 -8.93
CA PHE A 157 -6.50 -14.34 -9.42
C PHE A 157 -6.65 -15.38 -8.29
N ALA A 158 -5.61 -15.60 -7.48
CA ALA A 158 -5.63 -16.59 -6.40
C ALA A 158 -6.73 -16.31 -5.38
N GLU A 159 -6.92 -15.04 -5.01
CA GLU A 159 -7.97 -14.61 -4.10
C GLU A 159 -9.37 -14.87 -4.67
N HIS A 160 -9.61 -14.56 -5.95
CA HIS A 160 -10.89 -14.86 -6.58
C HIS A 160 -11.13 -16.37 -6.71
N ALA A 161 -10.08 -17.15 -7.02
CA ALA A 161 -10.18 -18.60 -7.12
C ALA A 161 -10.57 -19.23 -5.78
N ILE A 162 -9.89 -18.85 -4.70
CA ILE A 162 -10.23 -19.30 -3.33
C ILE A 162 -11.63 -18.86 -2.93
N ARG A 163 -12.04 -17.61 -3.22
CA ARG A 163 -13.38 -17.10 -2.86
C ARG A 163 -14.52 -17.80 -3.57
N LEU A 164 -14.29 -18.28 -4.80
CA LEU A 164 -15.28 -19.03 -5.55
C LEU A 164 -15.43 -20.47 -5.05
N GLU A 165 -14.43 -20.97 -4.31
CA GLU A 165 -14.50 -22.23 -3.58
C GLU A 165 -15.08 -22.01 -2.18
N ALA A 166 -16.39 -22.22 -2.04
CA ALA A 166 -17.12 -21.91 -0.82
C ALA A 166 -16.90 -22.88 0.37
N HIS A 167 -16.02 -23.88 0.24
CA HIS A 167 -15.85 -24.93 1.25
C HIS A 167 -14.39 -25.08 1.71
N ALA A 168 -14.00 -24.31 2.73
CA ALA A 168 -12.72 -24.45 3.44
C ALA A 168 -12.42 -25.90 3.87
N ALA A 169 -13.47 -26.68 4.21
CA ALA A 169 -13.33 -28.10 4.57
C ALA A 169 -12.87 -28.98 3.38
N ALA A 170 -13.33 -28.69 2.15
CA ALA A 170 -12.89 -29.42 0.97
C ALA A 170 -11.46 -29.03 0.55
N LEU A 171 -11.03 -27.82 0.91
CA LEU A 171 -9.68 -27.31 0.68
C LEU A 171 -8.66 -27.96 1.64
N ALA A 172 -8.99 -28.14 2.90
CA ALA A 172 -8.09 -28.75 3.88
C ALA A 172 -7.75 -30.22 3.55
N ASP A 173 -8.70 -30.98 2.98
CA ASP A 173 -8.51 -32.39 2.59
C ASP A 173 -7.52 -32.59 1.42
N ILE A 174 -7.27 -31.55 0.61
CA ILE A 174 -6.48 -31.66 -0.63
C ILE A 174 -5.07 -31.06 -0.54
N THR A 175 -4.75 -30.33 0.54
CA THR A 175 -3.42 -29.74 0.76
C THR A 175 -2.71 -30.42 1.93
N PRO A 176 -1.73 -31.31 1.67
CA PRO A 176 -0.94 -31.93 2.73
C PRO A 176 -0.19 -30.87 3.55
N GLY A 177 -0.39 -30.83 4.87
CA GLY A 177 0.33 -29.94 5.79
C GLY A 177 -0.48 -28.75 6.32
N LEU A 178 -1.59 -28.38 5.68
CA LEU A 178 -2.49 -27.34 6.17
C LEU A 178 -3.64 -27.97 6.97
N ASN A 179 -3.82 -27.59 8.23
CA ASN A 179 -5.00 -28.01 9.00
C ASN A 179 -6.20 -27.09 8.69
N ASP A 180 -7.41 -27.47 9.14
CA ASP A 180 -8.65 -26.71 8.89
C ASP A 180 -8.57 -25.24 9.35
N GLU A 181 -7.90 -25.00 10.47
CA GLU A 181 -7.78 -23.67 11.10
C GLU A 181 -6.85 -22.75 10.29
N ILE A 182 -5.71 -23.27 9.84
CA ILE A 182 -4.76 -22.55 8.99
C ILE A 182 -5.37 -22.34 7.60
N THR A 183 -6.03 -23.36 7.02
CA THR A 183 -6.71 -23.23 5.73
C THR A 183 -7.76 -22.12 5.76
N THR A 184 -8.57 -22.08 6.82
CA THR A 184 -9.56 -21.00 7.02
C THR A 184 -8.89 -19.64 7.14
N SER A 185 -7.78 -19.57 7.88
CA SER A 185 -7.02 -18.34 8.12
C SER A 185 -6.33 -17.82 6.86
N VAL A 186 -5.72 -18.69 6.07
CA VAL A 186 -5.12 -18.39 4.76
C VAL A 186 -6.20 -17.98 3.77
N CYS A 187 -7.42 -18.52 3.83
CA CYS A 187 -8.52 -18.09 2.95
C CYS A 187 -9.04 -16.68 3.26
N HIS A 188 -8.76 -16.12 4.45
CA HIS A 188 -9.20 -14.77 4.78
C HIS A 188 -8.45 -13.70 3.94
N PRO A 189 -9.11 -12.57 3.63
CA PRO A 189 -8.46 -11.45 2.97
C PRO A 189 -7.25 -10.97 3.80
N LEU A 190 -6.08 -10.97 3.19
CA LEU A 190 -4.88 -10.41 3.82
C LEU A 190 -4.93 -8.88 3.74
N PRO A 191 -4.18 -8.16 4.60
CA PRO A 191 -3.90 -6.76 4.36
C PRO A 191 -3.35 -6.57 2.94
N VAL A 192 -3.74 -5.51 2.24
CA VAL A 192 -3.16 -5.19 0.93
C VAL A 192 -1.67 -4.87 1.06
N SER A 193 -0.88 -5.14 0.02
CA SER A 193 0.59 -5.01 0.02
C SER A 193 1.07 -3.60 0.40
N TRP A 194 0.35 -2.57 -0.05
CA TRP A 194 0.67 -1.17 0.21
C TRP A 194 0.21 -0.65 1.57
N ASN A 195 -0.26 -1.52 2.46
CA ASN A 195 -0.62 -1.11 3.81
C ASN A 195 0.63 -1.01 4.71
N ILE A 196 0.58 -0.12 5.71
CA ILE A 196 1.56 -0.08 6.79
C ILE A 196 0.89 -0.73 8.01
N PRO A 197 1.04 -2.05 8.20
CA PRO A 197 0.33 -2.78 9.25
C PRO A 197 0.77 -2.33 10.64
N ALA A 198 -0.10 -2.47 11.63
CA ALA A 198 0.26 -2.39 13.03
C ALA A 198 1.03 -3.66 13.47
N HIS A 199 1.75 -3.60 14.59
CA HIS A 199 2.55 -4.74 15.07
C HIS A 199 1.70 -5.98 15.36
N HIS A 200 0.49 -5.82 15.91
CA HIS A 200 -0.40 -6.96 16.17
C HIS A 200 -0.87 -7.63 14.88
N GLN A 201 -1.03 -6.89 13.79
CA GLN A 201 -1.44 -7.45 12.50
C GLN A 201 -0.34 -8.30 11.89
N ILE A 202 0.93 -7.88 12.02
CA ILE A 202 2.08 -8.69 11.60
C ILE A 202 2.14 -9.97 12.44
N PHE A 203 1.98 -9.85 13.76
CA PHE A 203 1.97 -11.01 14.65
C PHE A 203 0.84 -12.01 14.32
N GLU A 204 -0.37 -11.53 14.04
CA GLU A 204 -1.47 -12.39 13.58
C GLU A 204 -1.11 -13.11 12.27
N MET A 205 -0.49 -12.40 11.33
CA MET A 205 -0.03 -12.99 10.08
C MET A 205 1.09 -14.02 10.32
N GLU A 206 2.03 -13.76 11.23
CA GLU A 206 3.11 -14.69 11.62
C GLU A 206 2.54 -15.99 12.16
N VAL A 207 1.53 -15.92 13.03
CA VAL A 207 0.87 -17.12 13.58
C VAL A 207 0.26 -17.99 12.48
N ILE A 208 -0.31 -17.37 11.43
CA ILE A 208 -0.87 -18.10 10.29
C ILE A 208 0.25 -18.70 9.44
N ALA A 209 1.31 -17.93 9.21
CA ALA A 209 2.42 -18.30 8.34
C ALA A 209 3.37 -19.33 8.97
N ALA A 210 3.46 -19.40 10.31
CA ALA A 210 4.30 -20.34 11.07
C ALA A 210 3.90 -21.82 10.94
N SER A 211 2.89 -22.11 10.14
CA SER A 211 2.63 -23.45 9.61
C SER A 211 3.69 -23.92 8.63
N ASP A 212 4.49 -23.00 8.10
CA ASP A 212 5.64 -23.23 7.24
C ASP A 212 6.93 -23.31 8.08
N GLU A 213 7.61 -24.46 8.08
CA GLU A 213 8.89 -24.62 8.78
C GLU A 213 9.97 -23.69 8.20
N ASP A 214 9.85 -23.29 6.93
CA ASP A 214 10.82 -22.42 6.25
C ASP A 214 10.74 -20.95 6.72
N LEU A 215 9.63 -20.53 7.37
CA LEU A 215 9.43 -19.15 7.85
C LEU A 215 10.41 -18.76 8.97
N ILE A 216 10.83 -19.74 9.78
CA ILE A 216 11.65 -19.51 10.98
C ILE A 216 13.07 -19.07 10.58
N ASP A 217 13.64 -19.68 9.53
CA ASP A 217 14.96 -19.31 9.00
C ASP A 217 14.93 -17.92 8.32
N ASP A 218 13.76 -17.53 7.84
CA ASP A 218 13.51 -16.36 7.01
C ASP A 218 13.31 -15.05 7.82
N ILE A 219 12.86 -15.14 9.07
CA ILE A 219 12.69 -13.98 9.98
C ILE A 219 14.05 -13.44 10.45
N ASP A 220 15.06 -14.31 10.59
CA ASP A 220 16.39 -13.96 11.06
C ASP A 220 17.37 -13.59 9.92
N ASP A 221 16.93 -13.54 8.65
CA ASP A 221 17.79 -13.17 7.51
C ASP A 221 18.25 -11.70 7.59
N PRO A 222 19.57 -11.44 7.76
CA PRO A 222 20.13 -10.09 7.82
C PRO A 222 19.87 -9.25 6.54
N SER A 223 19.62 -9.90 5.40
CA SER A 223 19.33 -9.22 4.13
C SER A 223 18.01 -8.42 4.18
N ARG A 224 17.05 -8.87 5.00
CA ARG A 224 15.71 -8.27 5.17
C ARG A 224 15.69 -7.06 6.12
N ILE A 225 16.76 -6.84 6.88
CA ILE A 225 16.95 -5.62 7.67
C ILE A 225 17.04 -4.39 6.76
N ASN A 226 17.24 -4.53 5.44
CA ASN A 226 17.24 -3.41 4.49
C ASN A 226 15.85 -3.01 3.95
N ASN A 227 14.78 -3.68 4.37
CA ASN A 227 13.44 -3.34 3.91
C ASN A 227 12.92 -2.04 4.52
N SER A 228 12.13 -1.32 3.73
CA SER A 228 11.44 -0.10 4.10
C SER A 228 9.99 -0.17 3.64
N PHE A 229 9.10 0.65 4.20
CA PHE A 229 7.79 0.81 3.58
C PHE A 229 7.92 1.83 2.44
N SER A 230 7.41 1.46 1.27
CA SER A 230 7.48 2.30 0.06
C SER A 230 6.94 3.72 0.27
N ALA A 231 7.40 4.68 -0.51
CA ALA A 231 6.83 6.03 -0.53
C ALA A 231 5.33 6.01 -0.90
N ALA A 232 4.91 5.11 -1.78
CA ALA A 232 3.49 4.93 -2.14
C ALA A 232 2.61 4.55 -0.93
N ALA A 233 3.03 3.56 -0.14
CA ALA A 233 2.33 3.15 1.08
C ALA A 233 2.20 4.30 2.10
N VAL A 234 3.26 5.09 2.25
CA VAL A 234 3.26 6.29 3.12
C VAL A 234 2.26 7.33 2.60
N ALA A 235 2.25 7.58 1.29
CA ALA A 235 1.30 8.49 0.67
C ALA A 235 -0.15 8.03 0.87
N ILE A 236 -0.42 6.72 0.69
CA ILE A 236 -1.76 6.13 0.91
C ILE A 236 -2.20 6.29 2.36
N ALA A 237 -1.30 6.02 3.33
CA ALA A 237 -1.59 6.22 4.74
C ALA A 237 -1.91 7.69 5.07
N PHE A 238 -1.13 8.63 4.50
CA PHE A 238 -1.40 10.06 4.63
C PHE A 238 -2.76 10.44 4.02
N LEU A 239 -3.05 10.03 2.79
CA LEU A 239 -4.30 10.34 2.10
C LEU A 239 -5.52 9.77 2.83
N SER A 240 -5.41 8.56 3.36
CA SER A 240 -6.45 7.91 4.17
C SER A 240 -6.73 8.66 5.47
N SER A 241 -5.73 9.35 6.03
CA SER A 241 -5.89 10.18 7.23
C SER A 241 -6.61 11.52 6.97
N LEU A 242 -6.70 11.94 5.70
CA LEU A 242 -7.31 13.21 5.34
C LEU A 242 -8.80 13.10 5.08
N GLN A 243 -9.54 14.08 5.58
CA GLN A 243 -10.96 14.27 5.25
C GLN A 243 -11.12 14.51 3.74
N SER A 244 -12.21 14.01 3.15
CA SER A 244 -12.45 14.05 1.70
C SER A 244 -12.38 15.46 1.11
N HIS A 245 -12.85 16.48 1.84
CA HIS A 245 -12.79 17.86 1.36
C HIS A 245 -11.37 18.46 1.38
N THR A 246 -10.50 17.99 2.27
CA THR A 246 -9.09 18.40 2.30
C THR A 246 -8.34 17.80 1.12
N ARG A 247 -8.66 16.55 0.76
CA ARG A 247 -8.07 15.87 -0.41
C ARG A 247 -8.31 16.62 -1.71
N MET A 248 -9.43 17.35 -1.84
CA MET A 248 -9.73 18.15 -3.03
C MET A 248 -8.75 19.30 -3.30
N TYR A 249 -7.95 19.71 -2.32
CA TYR A 249 -6.90 20.72 -2.53
C TYR A 249 -5.58 20.13 -3.03
N LEU A 250 -5.41 18.81 -2.91
CA LEU A 250 -4.18 18.17 -3.37
C LEU A 250 -4.16 18.13 -4.90
N ARG A 251 -3.00 18.46 -5.47
CA ARG A 251 -2.81 18.52 -6.93
C ARG A 251 -1.69 17.61 -7.40
N ASN A 252 -0.58 17.60 -6.69
CA ASN A 252 0.64 16.92 -7.12
C ASN A 252 1.28 16.17 -5.96
N PHE A 253 1.67 14.94 -6.21
CA PHE A 253 2.46 14.12 -5.30
C PHE A 253 3.75 13.69 -6.00
N ILE A 254 4.83 13.61 -5.23
CA ILE A 254 6.10 13.07 -5.66
C ILE A 254 6.39 11.87 -4.76
N LEU A 255 6.56 10.70 -5.36
CA LEU A 255 6.92 9.48 -4.65
C LEU A 255 8.41 9.22 -4.89
N LEU A 256 9.18 9.18 -3.81
CA LEU A 256 10.62 8.96 -3.83
C LEU A 256 10.91 7.59 -3.22
N GLU A 257 10.93 6.57 -4.08
CA GLU A 257 11.34 5.21 -3.71
C GLU A 257 12.88 5.13 -3.64
N ASP A 258 13.45 5.65 -2.55
CA ASP A 258 14.89 5.78 -2.33
C ASP A 258 15.54 4.57 -1.64
N ARG A 259 14.74 3.58 -1.22
CA ARG A 259 15.17 2.31 -0.62
C ARG A 259 14.31 1.14 -1.12
N ALA A 260 14.74 -0.08 -0.84
CA ALA A 260 13.95 -1.28 -1.16
C ALA A 260 12.65 -1.31 -0.35
N GLY A 261 11.52 -1.47 -1.04
CA GLY A 261 10.20 -1.55 -0.43
C GLY A 261 9.81 -2.99 -0.05
N ALA A 262 9.18 -3.16 1.11
CA ALA A 262 8.55 -4.40 1.53
C ALA A 262 7.28 -4.71 0.71
N ALA A 263 6.91 -6.00 0.67
CA ALA A 263 5.65 -6.52 0.17
C ALA A 263 5.35 -6.18 -1.29
N PHE A 264 6.32 -6.34 -2.18
CA PHE A 264 6.18 -6.11 -3.63
C PHE A 264 5.78 -4.66 -4.00
N PRO A 265 6.70 -3.70 -3.81
CA PRO A 265 6.45 -2.27 -3.99
C PRO A 265 5.95 -1.89 -5.39
N GLN A 266 6.23 -2.69 -6.42
CA GLN A 266 5.70 -2.52 -7.78
C GLN A 266 4.18 -2.49 -7.86
N SER A 267 3.47 -3.09 -6.89
CA SER A 267 2.01 -3.11 -6.82
C SER A 267 1.42 -1.89 -6.11
N HIS A 268 2.22 -1.11 -5.37
CA HIS A 268 1.69 -0.13 -4.43
C HIS A 268 1.02 1.08 -5.09
N GLY A 269 1.33 1.32 -6.37
CA GLY A 269 0.63 2.32 -7.17
C GLY A 269 -0.87 2.07 -7.28
N GLU A 270 -1.33 0.81 -7.18
CA GLU A 270 -2.75 0.47 -7.25
C GLU A 270 -3.56 1.08 -6.09
N GLY A 271 -2.96 1.16 -4.89
CA GLY A 271 -3.61 1.78 -3.74
C GLY A 271 -3.88 3.28 -3.90
N LEU A 272 -3.16 3.96 -4.79
CA LEU A 272 -3.38 5.37 -5.09
C LEU A 272 -4.60 5.61 -6.00
N ILE A 273 -5.07 4.59 -6.72
CA ILE A 273 -6.24 4.69 -7.60
C ILE A 273 -7.50 5.07 -6.79
N LEU A 274 -7.58 4.66 -5.53
CA LEU A 274 -8.67 5.01 -4.62
C LEU A 274 -8.78 6.52 -4.32
N PHE A 275 -7.76 7.29 -4.69
CA PHE A 275 -7.65 8.72 -4.43
C PHE A 275 -7.52 9.55 -5.72
N ALA A 276 -7.57 8.92 -6.89
CA ALA A 276 -7.48 9.54 -8.20
C ALA A 276 -8.82 10.13 -8.66
#